data_AF-K6VNR7-F1
#
_entry.id   AF-K6VNR7-F1
#
_cell.length_a   1.000
_cell.length_b   1.000
_cell.length_c   1.000
_cell.angle_alpha   90.00
_cell.angle_beta   90.00
_cell.angle_gamma   90.00
#
_symmetry.space_group_name_H-M   'P 1'
#
loop_
_entity.id
_entity.type
_entity.pdbx_description
1 polymer ?
#
loop_
_entity_poly.entity_id
_entity_poly.type
_entity_poly.pdbx_seq_one_letter_code
_entity_poly.pdbx_strand_id
1 'polypeptide(L)'
;MHTLPALYPLLRSHVYYADKGSPEAQLWSVSGVVDTLLWNQLAPLLGDGWAPVMDYGELGLIMDDEHGRRLIAIEDTRTLIVVDYTESKICAVGRDSRGLFIDLYKSIRGLHAAAAVHSGASMLHASAVERNGKVVCFIGDKGSGKTTSLLSCLSAGMPGLRGVSDDKVLVSGDGNPAVTAWPSVVNAAVGSLSDVGLAGYAGPDMHLKGGGVSYLLQNLPLAEDLSIDGSSSRTFKIRLVPEELRCLFGYEFSEGGSLAAVVGVSLSINSRSSELRECEDAAEKTDLFRRHAISVDSNHPDWLGLSSHPGSPLLTEEAGGSANFASDMDFTKVFCARLVLGRDRNDVLRGLTHRLTEEGDGAGEKSTRFSEPLPRYHFGVYAKIRRGREVLLVRKTRGPYAGLLDLPGGRPEPGESRIDALRRELAEELGASRVSLGEFVRLGLHVTSDSGGRAIDFVHEGEVCEVDLLDNLVIDELESSDTAGWEWVDITSVPKQAMSALAQRAFCS
;
A
#
# COMPACT_ATOMS: atom_id res chain seq x y z
N MET A 1 -3.89 -18.88 -29.23
CA MET A 1 -3.44 -18.53 -27.88
C MET A 1 -4.67 -18.42 -27.00
N HIS A 2 -4.92 -19.40 -26.14
CA HIS A 2 -5.94 -19.27 -25.10
C HIS A 2 -5.22 -18.93 -23.81
N THR A 3 -5.52 -17.77 -23.25
CA THR A 3 -5.05 -17.37 -21.92
C THR A 3 -5.48 -18.44 -20.93
N LEU A 4 -4.51 -19.05 -20.24
CA LEU A 4 -4.76 -20.12 -19.28
C LEU A 4 -5.74 -19.62 -18.19
N PRO A 5 -6.82 -20.37 -17.86
CA PRO A 5 -7.70 -20.10 -16.72
C PRO A 5 -6.99 -19.75 -15.41
N ALA A 6 -5.81 -20.35 -15.18
CA ALA A 6 -4.97 -20.09 -14.00
C ALA A 6 -4.33 -18.68 -13.98
N LEU A 7 -4.18 -18.01 -15.12
CA LEU A 7 -3.67 -16.64 -15.21
C LEU A 7 -4.77 -15.59 -14.98
N TYR A 8 -6.05 -15.95 -15.03
CA TYR A 8 -7.17 -15.00 -14.89
C TYR A 8 -7.16 -14.22 -13.57
N PRO A 9 -6.82 -14.80 -12.40
CA PRO A 9 -6.70 -14.01 -11.17
C PRO A 9 -5.65 -12.90 -11.26
N LEU A 10 -4.51 -13.15 -11.92
CA LEU A 10 -3.46 -12.14 -12.14
C LEU A 10 -3.83 -11.11 -13.22
N LEU A 11 -4.45 -11.56 -14.32
CA LEU A 11 -4.92 -10.65 -15.38
C LEU A 11 -6.10 -9.78 -14.94
N ARG A 12 -6.86 -10.21 -13.93
CA ARG A 12 -7.88 -9.39 -13.26
C ARG A 12 -7.30 -8.42 -12.25
N SER A 13 -6.11 -8.72 -11.69
CA SER A 13 -5.33 -7.71 -10.97
C SER A 13 -4.72 -6.75 -11.99
N HIS A 14 -5.55 -5.83 -12.50
CA HIS A 14 -5.19 -4.68 -13.37
C HIS A 14 -4.16 -3.72 -12.72
N VAL A 15 -3.45 -4.16 -11.69
CA VAL A 15 -2.59 -3.38 -10.80
C VAL A 15 -1.12 -3.56 -11.18
N TYR A 16 -0.74 -4.71 -11.75
CA TYR A 16 0.67 -5.09 -11.86
C TYR A 16 1.24 -5.08 -13.27
N TYR A 17 0.39 -5.28 -14.26
CA TYR A 17 0.81 -5.40 -15.64
C TYR A 17 -0.19 -4.65 -16.49
N ALA A 18 0.04 -3.35 -16.61
CA ALA A 18 -0.65 -2.55 -17.61
C ALA A 18 -0.41 -3.20 -18.98
N ASP A 19 -1.43 -3.22 -19.83
CA ASP A 19 -1.30 -3.47 -21.28
C ASP A 19 -0.47 -2.36 -22.00
N LYS A 20 0.17 -1.47 -21.23
CA LYS A 20 0.86 -0.24 -21.65
C LYS A 20 2.21 0.00 -20.94
N GLY A 21 2.86 -1.05 -20.42
CA GLY A 21 4.26 -0.98 -19.98
C GLY A 21 5.22 -0.78 -21.16
N SER A 22 6.43 -0.27 -20.91
CA SER A 22 7.40 0.29 -21.87
C SER A 22 7.37 -0.35 -23.29
N PRO A 23 7.57 0.44 -24.37
CA PRO A 23 7.62 -0.08 -25.74
C PRO A 23 8.55 -1.29 -25.89
N GLU A 24 9.62 -1.34 -25.10
CA GLU A 24 10.58 -2.44 -25.03
C GLU A 24 9.99 -3.74 -24.47
N ALA A 25 9.17 -3.69 -23.42
CA ALA A 25 8.48 -4.87 -22.89
C ALA A 25 7.44 -5.41 -23.88
N GLN A 26 6.83 -4.54 -24.69
CA GLN A 26 5.86 -4.93 -25.73
C GLN A 26 6.48 -5.72 -26.90
N LEU A 27 7.81 -5.69 -27.05
CA LEU A 27 8.53 -6.50 -28.04
C LEU A 27 8.67 -7.96 -27.62
N TRP A 28 8.50 -8.26 -26.33
CA TRP A 28 8.64 -9.60 -25.80
C TRP A 28 7.31 -10.35 -25.80
N SER A 29 7.36 -11.64 -26.15
CA SER A 29 6.21 -12.54 -25.97
C SER A 29 6.49 -13.57 -24.89
N VAL A 30 5.58 -13.69 -23.93
CA VAL A 30 5.63 -14.70 -22.87
C VAL A 30 4.50 -15.70 -23.10
N SER A 31 4.84 -16.98 -23.19
CA SER A 31 3.87 -18.05 -23.41
C SER A 31 4.13 -19.23 -22.50
N GLY A 32 3.07 -19.95 -22.13
CA GLY A 32 3.18 -21.13 -21.29
C GLY A 32 2.17 -22.19 -21.68
N VAL A 33 2.57 -23.46 -21.57
CA VAL A 33 1.71 -24.62 -21.79
C VAL A 33 1.89 -25.64 -20.67
N VAL A 34 0.77 -26.23 -20.24
CA VAL A 34 0.80 -27.39 -19.35
C VAL A 34 0.84 -28.64 -20.22
N ASP A 35 1.98 -29.33 -20.22
CA ASP A 35 2.15 -30.60 -20.94
C ASP A 35 3.03 -31.55 -20.12
N THR A 36 2.37 -32.44 -19.39
CA THR A 36 3.04 -33.42 -18.53
C THR A 36 3.88 -34.42 -19.33
N LEU A 37 3.49 -34.77 -20.56
CA LEU A 37 4.24 -35.74 -21.37
C LEU A 37 5.53 -35.10 -21.88
N LEU A 38 5.42 -33.90 -22.44
CA LEU A 38 6.57 -33.13 -22.90
C LEU A 38 7.53 -32.84 -21.74
N TRP A 39 7.00 -32.46 -20.57
CA TRP A 39 7.79 -32.30 -19.35
C TRP A 39 8.63 -33.54 -19.03
N ASN A 40 7.98 -34.71 -18.92
CA ASN A 40 8.63 -35.96 -18.54
C ASN A 40 9.64 -36.44 -19.59
N GLN A 41 9.51 -36.03 -20.84
CA GLN A 41 10.48 -36.33 -21.90
C GLN A 41 11.71 -35.41 -21.84
N LEU A 42 11.51 -34.12 -21.54
CA LEU A 42 12.57 -33.12 -21.55
C LEU A 42 13.37 -33.08 -20.25
N ALA A 43 12.70 -33.20 -19.09
CA ALA A 43 13.36 -33.07 -17.79
C ALA A 43 14.55 -34.03 -17.59
N PRO A 44 14.49 -35.32 -18.00
CA PRO A 44 15.63 -36.23 -17.87
C PRO A 44 16.85 -35.86 -18.72
N LEU A 45 16.69 -35.03 -19.75
CA LEU A 45 17.79 -34.62 -20.64
C LEU A 45 18.71 -33.57 -20.01
N LEU A 46 18.32 -32.99 -18.87
CA LEU A 46 18.98 -31.86 -18.23
C LEU A 46 20.09 -32.27 -17.24
N GLY A 47 20.28 -33.57 -17.01
CA GLY A 47 21.30 -34.11 -16.11
C GLY A 47 21.02 -33.86 -14.61
N ASP A 48 21.97 -34.26 -13.75
CA ASP A 48 21.82 -34.23 -12.28
C ASP A 48 22.37 -32.95 -11.61
N GLY A 49 22.76 -31.95 -12.41
CA GLY A 49 23.50 -30.76 -11.96
C GLY A 49 22.64 -29.63 -11.38
N TRP A 50 21.72 -29.93 -10.47
CA TRP A 50 20.84 -28.92 -9.86
C TRP A 50 21.62 -27.98 -8.93
N ALA A 51 21.39 -26.67 -9.07
CA ALA A 51 21.95 -25.61 -8.24
C ALA A 51 20.86 -24.58 -7.88
N PRO A 52 20.98 -23.83 -6.77
CA PRO A 52 20.02 -22.78 -6.45
C PRO A 52 20.04 -21.67 -7.52
N VAL A 53 18.89 -21.37 -8.14
CA VAL A 53 18.82 -20.40 -9.26
C VAL A 53 17.72 -19.33 -9.14
N MET A 54 16.81 -19.42 -8.18
CA MET A 54 15.64 -18.51 -8.06
C MET A 54 15.45 -17.95 -6.63
N ASP A 55 14.50 -17.00 -6.50
CA ASP A 55 14.01 -16.47 -5.23
C ASP A 55 13.81 -17.58 -4.17
N TYR A 56 14.25 -17.33 -2.94
CA TYR A 56 14.11 -18.24 -1.79
C TYR A 56 14.83 -19.61 -1.90
N GLY A 57 15.74 -19.78 -2.87
CA GLY A 57 16.67 -20.92 -2.90
C GLY A 57 16.15 -22.15 -3.63
N GLU A 58 15.20 -21.98 -4.55
CA GLU A 58 14.69 -23.08 -5.38
C GLU A 58 15.82 -23.72 -6.19
N LEU A 59 15.86 -25.05 -6.21
CA LEU A 59 16.80 -25.82 -7.01
C LEU A 59 16.39 -25.76 -8.48
N GLY A 60 17.36 -25.47 -9.33
CA GLY A 60 17.16 -25.40 -10.76
C GLY A 60 18.46 -25.56 -11.54
N LEU A 61 18.35 -25.38 -12.85
CA LEU A 61 19.47 -25.45 -13.78
C LEU A 61 19.32 -24.28 -14.75
N ILE A 62 20.40 -23.52 -14.96
CA ILE A 62 20.48 -22.49 -16.00
C ILE A 62 21.60 -22.90 -16.96
N MET A 63 21.29 -22.97 -18.24
CA MET A 63 22.26 -23.26 -19.30
C MET A 63 22.01 -22.32 -20.48
N ASP A 64 23.09 -21.70 -20.98
CA ASP A 64 23.04 -20.95 -22.23
C ASP A 64 23.52 -21.85 -23.38
N ASP A 65 22.80 -21.86 -24.50
CA ASP A 65 23.18 -22.60 -25.70
C ASP A 65 24.01 -21.75 -26.68
N GLU A 66 24.62 -22.41 -27.67
CA GLU A 66 25.45 -21.74 -28.69
C GLU A 66 24.62 -20.83 -29.64
N HIS A 67 23.30 -20.93 -29.60
CA HIS A 67 22.37 -20.18 -30.45
C HIS A 67 21.82 -18.92 -29.77
N GLY A 68 22.36 -18.55 -28.60
CA GLY A 68 21.91 -17.39 -27.87
C GLY A 68 20.52 -17.59 -27.29
N ARG A 69 20.26 -18.78 -26.73
CA ARG A 69 19.09 -19.06 -25.90
C ARG A 69 19.53 -19.46 -24.51
N ARG A 70 18.69 -19.14 -23.53
CA ARG A 70 18.83 -19.61 -22.16
C ARG A 70 17.77 -20.65 -21.85
N LEU A 71 18.19 -21.82 -21.41
CA LEU A 71 17.35 -22.87 -20.87
C LEU A 71 17.39 -22.81 -19.35
N ILE A 72 16.22 -22.90 -18.74
CA ILE A 72 16.03 -22.81 -17.30
C ILE A 72 15.10 -23.92 -16.88
N ALA A 73 15.54 -24.74 -15.94
CA ALA A 73 14.73 -25.80 -15.33
C ALA A 73 14.56 -25.49 -13.86
N ILE A 74 13.35 -25.60 -13.34
CA ILE A 74 13.06 -25.38 -11.92
C ILE A 74 12.41 -26.65 -11.39
N GLU A 75 13.07 -27.30 -10.43
CA GLU A 75 12.65 -28.61 -9.92
C GLU A 75 11.36 -28.51 -9.10
N ASP A 76 11.31 -27.52 -8.19
CA ASP A 76 10.23 -27.34 -7.23
C ASP A 76 8.89 -27.07 -7.92
N THR A 77 8.89 -26.19 -8.91
CA THR A 77 7.71 -25.85 -9.72
C THR A 77 7.50 -26.80 -10.90
N ARG A 78 8.50 -27.61 -11.25
CA ARG A 78 8.46 -28.53 -12.40
C ARG A 78 8.15 -27.78 -13.69
N THR A 79 8.89 -26.70 -13.92
CA THR A 79 8.78 -25.82 -15.10
C THR A 79 10.11 -25.68 -15.85
N LEU A 80 10.03 -25.57 -17.17
CA LEU A 80 11.12 -25.53 -18.13
C LEU A 80 10.86 -24.31 -18.95
N ILE A 81 11.83 -23.42 -19.00
CA ILE A 81 11.69 -22.11 -19.57
C ILE A 81 12.82 -21.95 -20.56
N VAL A 82 12.46 -21.52 -21.76
CA VAL A 82 13.41 -21.13 -22.79
C VAL A 82 13.24 -19.64 -23.01
N VAL A 83 14.33 -18.90 -22.80
CA VAL A 83 14.44 -17.49 -23.19
C VAL A 83 15.20 -17.45 -24.51
N ASP A 84 14.50 -17.10 -25.58
CA ASP A 84 15.09 -16.83 -26.88
C ASP A 84 15.26 -15.32 -27.04
N TYR A 85 16.50 -14.84 -26.86
CA TYR A 85 16.78 -13.40 -26.93
C TYR A 85 16.70 -12.88 -28.37
N THR A 86 16.94 -13.74 -29.38
CA THR A 86 16.92 -13.35 -30.79
C THR A 86 15.50 -13.06 -31.28
N GLU A 87 14.52 -13.83 -30.80
CA GLU A 87 13.11 -13.64 -31.11
C GLU A 87 12.35 -12.85 -30.03
N SER A 88 13.02 -12.46 -28.94
CA SER A 88 12.40 -11.84 -27.75
C SER A 88 11.23 -12.68 -27.21
N LYS A 89 11.47 -13.98 -26.99
CA LYS A 89 10.43 -14.92 -26.51
C LYS A 89 10.82 -15.58 -25.21
N ILE A 90 9.85 -15.73 -24.32
CA ILE A 90 9.93 -16.59 -23.15
C ILE A 90 8.85 -17.66 -23.30
N CYS A 91 9.27 -18.91 -23.40
CA CYS A 91 8.38 -20.06 -23.57
C CYS A 91 8.54 -20.99 -22.37
N ALA A 92 7.43 -21.28 -21.67
CA ALA A 92 7.43 -22.16 -20.52
C ALA A 92 6.60 -23.43 -20.75
N VAL A 93 7.14 -24.59 -20.38
CA VAL A 93 6.41 -25.85 -20.29
C VAL A 93 6.38 -26.26 -18.83
N GLY A 94 5.19 -26.39 -18.27
CA GLY A 94 5.00 -26.87 -16.89
C GLY A 94 4.40 -28.26 -16.86
N ARG A 95 4.79 -29.06 -15.87
CA ARG A 95 4.17 -30.37 -15.62
C ARG A 95 2.72 -30.23 -15.15
N ASP A 96 2.42 -29.17 -14.41
CA ASP A 96 1.10 -28.82 -13.89
C ASP A 96 0.87 -27.30 -13.92
N SER A 97 -0.38 -26.89 -13.71
CA SER A 97 -0.79 -25.49 -13.85
C SER A 97 -0.28 -24.57 -12.72
N ARG A 98 0.02 -25.10 -11.54
CA ARG A 98 0.40 -24.26 -10.38
C ARG A 98 1.87 -23.87 -10.47
N GLY A 99 2.74 -24.84 -10.75
CA GLY A 99 4.15 -24.56 -10.99
C GLY A 99 4.36 -23.61 -12.16
N LEU A 100 3.69 -23.88 -13.29
CA LEU A 100 3.73 -23.01 -14.46
C LEU A 100 3.27 -21.58 -14.15
N PHE A 101 2.23 -21.43 -13.32
CA PHE A 101 1.73 -20.12 -12.91
C PHE A 101 2.79 -19.31 -12.17
N ILE A 102 3.51 -19.92 -11.21
CA ILE A 102 4.54 -19.26 -10.41
C ILE A 102 5.64 -18.70 -11.31
N ASP A 103 6.13 -19.51 -12.24
CA ASP A 103 7.27 -19.11 -13.04
C ASP A 103 6.90 -18.17 -14.17
N LEU A 104 5.70 -18.30 -14.76
CA LEU A 104 5.19 -17.27 -15.67
C LEU A 104 5.04 -15.92 -14.96
N TYR A 105 4.52 -15.90 -13.74
CA TYR A 105 4.43 -14.70 -12.92
C TYR A 105 5.81 -14.08 -12.67
N LYS A 106 6.80 -14.89 -12.26
CA LYS A 106 8.19 -14.42 -12.05
C LYS A 106 8.83 -13.95 -13.35
N SER A 107 8.58 -14.61 -14.48
CA SER A 107 9.09 -14.25 -15.80
C SER A 107 8.57 -12.90 -16.26
N ILE A 108 7.25 -12.69 -16.18
CA ILE A 108 6.63 -11.41 -16.55
C ILE A 108 7.15 -10.30 -15.64
N ARG A 109 7.22 -10.51 -14.33
CA ARG A 109 7.82 -9.54 -13.40
C ARG A 109 9.26 -9.19 -13.78
N GLY A 110 10.10 -10.21 -14.00
CA GLY A 110 11.51 -10.03 -14.36
C GLY A 110 11.68 -9.24 -15.65
N LEU A 111 10.83 -9.49 -16.65
CA LEU A 111 10.80 -8.74 -17.90
C LEU A 111 10.44 -7.27 -17.69
N HIS A 112 9.35 -6.98 -16.98
CA HIS A 112 8.95 -5.59 -16.71
C HIS A 112 10.01 -4.83 -15.90
N ALA A 113 10.61 -5.51 -14.92
CA ALA A 113 11.71 -4.97 -14.13
C ALA A 113 12.94 -4.63 -14.97
N ALA A 114 13.41 -5.59 -15.77
CA ALA A 114 14.57 -5.42 -16.64
C ALA A 114 14.34 -4.31 -17.67
N ALA A 115 13.16 -4.28 -18.30
CA ALA A 115 12.80 -3.25 -19.26
C ALA A 115 12.77 -1.86 -18.60
N ALA A 116 12.17 -1.71 -17.42
CA ALA A 116 12.15 -0.42 -16.73
C ALA A 116 13.56 0.08 -16.37
N VAL A 117 14.41 -0.82 -15.85
CA VAL A 117 15.81 -0.48 -15.52
C VAL A 117 16.59 -0.11 -16.78
N HIS A 118 16.35 -0.82 -17.89
CA HIS A 118 16.94 -0.49 -19.19
C HIS A 118 16.50 0.90 -19.68
N SER A 119 15.23 1.26 -19.49
CA SER A 119 14.73 2.61 -19.79
C SER A 119 15.21 3.68 -18.78
N GLY A 120 16.24 3.40 -17.97
CA GLY A 120 16.85 4.35 -17.04
C GLY A 120 16.22 4.41 -15.65
N ALA A 121 15.29 3.51 -15.30
CA ALA A 121 14.75 3.48 -13.94
C ALA A 121 15.75 2.91 -12.93
N SER A 122 15.73 3.44 -11.71
CA SER A 122 16.43 2.86 -10.56
C SER A 122 15.46 2.18 -9.62
N MET A 123 15.85 1.02 -9.10
CA MET A 123 15.08 0.32 -8.08
C MET A 123 15.38 0.90 -6.70
N LEU A 124 14.34 1.16 -5.91
CA LEU A 124 14.42 1.75 -4.58
C LEU A 124 13.76 0.84 -3.55
N HIS A 125 14.41 0.64 -2.40
CA HIS A 125 13.84 -0.10 -1.29
C HIS A 125 12.83 0.76 -0.51
N ALA A 126 11.57 0.74 -0.96
CA ALA A 126 10.51 1.60 -0.46
C ALA A 126 9.14 0.90 -0.43
N SER A 127 8.28 1.34 0.48
CA SER A 127 6.83 1.09 0.37
C SER A 127 6.16 2.38 -0.12
N ALA A 128 5.16 2.31 -0.98
CA ALA A 128 4.62 3.50 -1.62
C ALA A 128 3.09 3.49 -1.74
N VAL A 129 2.50 4.68 -1.67
CA VAL A 129 1.08 4.94 -1.89
C VAL A 129 0.88 6.02 -2.94
N GLU A 130 -0.23 5.93 -3.66
CA GLU A 130 -0.64 6.86 -4.71
C GLU A 130 -2.00 7.45 -4.39
N ARG A 131 -2.16 8.75 -4.65
CA ARG A 131 -3.46 9.41 -4.70
C ARG A 131 -3.38 10.57 -5.69
N ASN A 132 -4.42 10.73 -6.51
CA ASN A 132 -4.51 11.79 -7.53
C ASN A 132 -3.30 11.83 -8.49
N GLY A 133 -2.76 10.66 -8.84
CA GLY A 133 -1.57 10.50 -9.69
C GLY A 133 -0.25 10.87 -9.01
N LYS A 134 -0.26 11.23 -7.72
CA LYS A 134 0.91 11.62 -6.93
C LYS A 134 1.31 10.46 -6.01
N VAL A 135 2.59 10.08 -6.05
CA VAL A 135 3.15 8.97 -5.27
C VAL A 135 3.98 9.49 -4.11
N VAL A 136 3.77 8.91 -2.93
CA VAL A 136 4.61 9.10 -1.74
C VAL A 136 5.33 7.79 -1.45
N CYS A 137 6.67 7.82 -1.47
CA CYS A 137 7.53 6.69 -1.12
C CYS A 137 8.02 6.81 0.33
N PHE A 138 7.83 5.76 1.11
CA PHE A 138 8.38 5.60 2.45
C PHE A 138 9.65 4.74 2.38
N ILE A 139 10.78 5.32 2.78
CA ILE A 139 12.07 4.62 2.82
C ILE A 139 12.62 4.57 4.24
N GLY A 140 13.63 3.75 4.47
CA GLY A 140 14.27 3.58 5.77
C GLY A 140 14.87 2.19 5.93
N ASP A 141 15.65 2.03 7.00
CA ASP A 141 16.33 0.78 7.33
C ASP A 141 15.36 -0.39 7.58
N LYS A 142 15.88 -1.61 7.68
CA LYS A 142 15.05 -2.77 8.07
C LYS A 142 14.41 -2.52 9.44
N GLY A 143 13.09 -2.67 9.54
CA GLY A 143 12.35 -2.43 10.79
C GLY A 143 11.99 -0.96 11.06
N SER A 144 12.31 -0.03 10.15
CA SER A 144 11.97 1.40 10.28
C SER A 144 10.48 1.74 10.21
N GLY A 145 9.63 0.80 9.78
CA GLY A 145 8.19 0.99 9.68
C GLY A 145 7.63 1.25 8.28
N LYS A 146 8.40 1.11 7.19
CA LYS A 146 7.92 1.31 5.79
C LYS A 146 6.60 0.59 5.46
N THR A 147 6.55 -0.73 5.69
CA THR A 147 5.34 -1.54 5.47
C THR A 147 4.20 -1.11 6.39
N THR A 148 4.50 -0.74 7.64
CA THR A 148 3.51 -0.16 8.55
C THR A 148 2.96 1.14 7.96
N SER A 149 3.80 2.02 7.41
CA SER A 149 3.37 3.28 6.79
C SER A 149 2.42 3.07 5.62
N LEU A 150 2.70 2.10 4.75
CA LEU A 150 1.79 1.68 3.68
C LEU A 150 0.42 1.26 4.24
N LEU A 151 0.40 0.34 5.21
CA LEU A 151 -0.84 -0.17 5.81
C LEU A 151 -1.61 0.93 6.57
N SER A 152 -0.90 1.82 7.27
CA SER A 152 -1.49 2.96 7.98
C SER A 152 -2.17 3.91 7.00
N CYS A 153 -1.58 4.14 5.83
CA CYS A 153 -2.19 4.96 4.79
C CYS A 153 -3.41 4.25 4.17
N LEU A 154 -3.31 2.98 3.77
CA LEU A 154 -4.42 2.26 3.16
C LEU A 154 -5.64 2.14 4.09
N SER A 155 -5.41 2.00 5.39
CA SER A 155 -6.46 2.01 6.42
C SER A 155 -7.05 3.40 6.74
N ALA A 156 -6.66 4.46 6.02
CA ALA A 156 -7.18 5.80 6.26
C ALA A 156 -8.64 5.99 5.83
N GLY A 157 -9.15 5.17 4.90
CA GLY A 157 -10.45 5.43 4.27
C GLY A 157 -10.47 6.69 3.40
N MET A 158 -9.29 7.14 2.94
CA MET A 158 -9.12 8.34 2.13
C MET A 158 -9.49 8.06 0.66
N PRO A 159 -10.34 8.87 -0.02
CA PRO A 159 -10.79 8.58 -1.37
C PRO A 159 -9.66 8.63 -2.36
N GLY A 160 -9.66 7.65 -3.27
CA GLY A 160 -8.67 7.56 -4.35
C GLY A 160 -7.26 7.21 -3.89
N LEU A 161 -7.04 6.94 -2.60
CA LEU A 161 -5.76 6.45 -2.09
C LEU A 161 -5.59 4.97 -2.41
N ARG A 162 -4.46 4.63 -3.01
CA ARG A 162 -4.13 3.27 -3.48
C ARG A 162 -2.72 2.89 -3.07
N GLY A 163 -2.47 1.61 -2.84
CA GLY A 163 -1.13 1.08 -2.62
C GLY A 163 -0.38 0.98 -3.93
N VAL A 164 0.93 1.23 -3.95
CA VAL A 164 1.75 1.01 -5.14
C VAL A 164 2.50 -0.31 -4.97
N SER A 165 3.43 -0.36 -4.02
CA SER A 165 4.18 -1.56 -3.66
C SER A 165 4.66 -1.53 -2.21
N ASP A 166 5.10 -2.69 -1.73
CA ASP A 166 5.84 -2.86 -0.48
C ASP A 166 7.27 -3.34 -0.78
N ASP A 167 8.22 -2.84 0.01
CA ASP A 167 9.67 -3.09 -0.07
C ASP A 167 10.40 -2.67 -1.36
N LYS A 168 9.77 -2.65 -2.54
CA LYS A 168 10.43 -2.29 -3.82
C LYS A 168 9.56 -1.40 -4.68
N VAL A 169 10.18 -0.40 -5.31
CA VAL A 169 9.57 0.41 -6.37
C VAL A 169 10.62 0.71 -7.45
N LEU A 170 10.16 0.99 -8.66
CA LEU A 170 11.00 1.47 -9.76
C LEU A 170 10.79 2.96 -9.91
N VAL A 171 11.86 3.75 -9.88
CA VAL A 171 11.81 5.21 -10.00
C VAL A 171 12.48 5.60 -11.31
N SER A 172 11.81 6.35 -12.18
CA SER A 172 12.36 6.87 -13.44
C SER A 172 12.59 8.39 -13.35
N GLY A 173 13.60 8.90 -14.07
CA GLY A 173 14.31 10.13 -13.70
C GLY A 173 14.32 11.30 -14.68
N ASP A 174 13.74 11.20 -15.88
CA ASP A 174 13.93 12.25 -16.90
C ASP A 174 12.99 13.45 -16.69
N GLY A 175 13.46 14.43 -15.91
CA GLY A 175 12.84 15.75 -15.71
C GLY A 175 11.54 15.75 -14.91
N ASN A 176 10.73 14.68 -14.94
CA ASN A 176 9.53 14.50 -14.15
C ASN A 176 9.58 13.12 -13.45
N PRO A 177 10.11 13.06 -12.22
CA PRO A 177 10.29 11.80 -11.51
C PRO A 177 8.97 11.04 -11.39
N ALA A 178 8.98 9.76 -11.73
CA ALA A 178 7.81 8.89 -11.67
C ALA A 178 8.16 7.58 -10.97
N VAL A 179 7.14 6.96 -10.38
CA VAL A 179 7.23 5.67 -9.70
C VAL A 179 6.37 4.68 -10.46
N THR A 180 6.93 3.49 -10.70
CA THR A 180 6.21 2.31 -11.16
C THR A 180 6.24 1.25 -10.07
N ALA A 181 5.10 0.57 -9.88
CA ALA A 181 4.96 -0.51 -8.93
C ALA A 181 5.90 -1.67 -9.27
N TRP A 182 6.46 -2.28 -8.25
CA TRP A 182 7.08 -3.60 -8.33
C TRP A 182 6.07 -4.66 -7.84
N PRO A 183 5.65 -5.62 -8.68
CA PRO A 183 4.72 -6.66 -8.28
C PRO A 183 5.35 -7.59 -7.23
N SER A 184 4.94 -7.42 -5.98
CA SER A 184 5.37 -8.23 -4.84
C SER A 184 4.28 -8.33 -3.79
N VAL A 185 4.50 -9.27 -2.88
CA VAL A 185 3.72 -9.43 -1.64
C VAL A 185 3.99 -8.28 -0.68
N VAL A 186 3.01 -7.98 0.16
CA VAL A 186 3.15 -7.11 1.33
C VAL A 186 3.59 -7.96 2.51
N ASN A 187 4.77 -7.66 3.07
CA ASN A 187 5.39 -8.39 4.17
C ASN A 187 4.97 -7.80 5.53
N ALA A 188 3.71 -8.00 5.91
CA ALA A 188 3.13 -7.39 7.09
C ALA A 188 3.58 -8.07 8.39
N ALA A 189 4.27 -7.35 9.28
CA ALA A 189 4.48 -7.85 10.63
C ALA A 189 3.16 -7.89 11.40
N VAL A 190 2.98 -8.86 12.29
CA VAL A 190 1.76 -8.94 13.13
C VAL A 190 1.57 -7.66 13.94
N GLY A 191 2.64 -7.07 14.46
CA GLY A 191 2.59 -5.77 15.11
C GLY A 191 2.10 -4.65 14.20
N SER A 192 2.49 -4.64 12.92
CA SER A 192 2.01 -3.68 11.93
C SER A 192 0.51 -3.86 11.66
N LEU A 193 0.03 -5.11 11.57
CA LEU A 193 -1.39 -5.40 11.43
C LEU A 193 -2.16 -4.92 12.67
N SER A 194 -1.68 -5.23 13.86
CA SER A 194 -2.27 -4.73 15.12
C SER A 194 -2.33 -3.21 15.18
N ASP A 195 -1.27 -2.54 14.75
CA ASP A 195 -1.17 -1.07 14.74
C ASP A 195 -2.24 -0.39 13.88
N VAL A 196 -2.74 -1.08 12.85
CA VAL A 196 -3.82 -0.60 11.99
C VAL A 196 -5.15 -1.30 12.25
N GLY A 197 -5.26 -2.03 13.38
CA GLY A 197 -6.46 -2.72 13.84
C GLY A 197 -6.79 -4.03 13.11
N LEU A 198 -5.85 -4.58 12.35
CA LEU A 198 -6.03 -5.79 11.54
C LEU A 198 -5.63 -7.08 12.26
N ALA A 199 -5.24 -7.02 13.55
CA ALA A 199 -4.79 -8.20 14.30
C ALA A 199 -5.79 -9.36 14.29
N GLY A 200 -7.09 -9.06 14.41
CA GLY A 200 -8.16 -10.07 14.42
C GLY A 200 -8.27 -10.87 13.12
N TYR A 201 -7.69 -10.38 12.04
CA TYR A 201 -7.69 -11.04 10.73
C TYR A 201 -6.48 -11.94 10.51
N ALA A 202 -5.44 -11.87 11.36
CA ALA A 202 -4.21 -12.64 11.26
C ALA A 202 -4.35 -14.12 11.68
N GLY A 203 -5.51 -14.73 11.38
CA GLY A 203 -5.81 -16.13 11.70
C GLY A 203 -5.29 -17.12 10.64
N PRO A 204 -5.28 -18.43 10.95
CA PRO A 204 -4.83 -19.46 10.02
C PRO A 204 -5.60 -19.52 8.69
N ASP A 205 -6.84 -19.02 8.67
CA ASP A 205 -7.73 -19.00 7.52
C ASP A 205 -7.72 -17.67 6.74
N MET A 206 -6.86 -16.71 7.12
CA MET A 206 -6.78 -15.37 6.51
C MET A 206 -6.65 -15.42 4.99
N HIS A 207 -5.73 -16.24 4.48
CA HIS A 207 -5.50 -16.38 3.04
C HIS A 207 -6.74 -16.95 2.32
N LEU A 208 -7.44 -17.90 2.93
CA LEU A 208 -8.69 -18.45 2.37
C LEU A 208 -9.79 -17.40 2.29
N LYS A 209 -9.95 -16.60 3.35
CA LYS A 209 -10.88 -15.46 3.36
C LYS A 209 -10.52 -14.40 2.31
N GLY A 210 -9.24 -14.23 2.03
CA GLY A 210 -8.72 -13.36 0.97
C GLY A 210 -8.79 -13.95 -0.45
N GLY A 211 -9.48 -15.08 -0.65
CA GLY A 211 -9.65 -15.72 -1.96
C GLY A 211 -8.59 -16.77 -2.31
N GLY A 212 -7.64 -17.03 -1.40
CA GLY A 212 -6.67 -18.13 -1.50
C GLY A 212 -5.58 -17.93 -2.55
N VAL A 213 -5.39 -16.72 -3.05
CA VAL A 213 -4.43 -16.43 -4.13
C VAL A 213 -2.98 -16.72 -3.68
N SER A 214 -2.64 -16.49 -2.42
CA SER A 214 -1.30 -16.82 -1.90
C SER A 214 -0.99 -18.33 -1.95
N TYR A 215 -2.00 -19.21 -1.90
CA TYR A 215 -1.79 -20.66 -2.07
C TYR A 215 -1.43 -21.08 -3.50
N LEU A 216 -1.63 -20.20 -4.50
CA LEU A 216 -1.13 -20.41 -5.86
C LEU A 216 0.39 -20.21 -5.94
N LEU A 217 0.97 -19.42 -5.03
CA LEU A 217 2.40 -19.19 -4.90
C LEU A 217 3.00 -20.25 -3.96
N GLN A 218 3.07 -21.51 -4.38
CA GLN A 218 3.43 -22.65 -3.52
C GLN A 218 4.79 -22.53 -2.81
N ASN A 219 5.72 -21.78 -3.40
CA ASN A 219 7.06 -21.56 -2.87
C ASN A 219 7.15 -20.26 -2.04
N LEU A 220 6.03 -19.54 -1.87
CA LEU A 220 5.93 -18.41 -0.96
C LEU A 220 5.70 -18.94 0.46
N PRO A 221 6.64 -18.75 1.39
CA PRO A 221 6.34 -19.01 2.80
C PRO A 221 5.29 -18.00 3.25
N LEU A 222 4.06 -18.44 3.52
CA LEU A 222 2.96 -17.57 3.92
C LEU A 222 3.25 -16.79 5.20
N ALA A 223 4.15 -17.35 6.03
CA ALA A 223 4.76 -16.67 7.14
C ALA A 223 6.29 -16.85 7.13
N GLU A 224 7.01 -15.88 7.67
CA GLU A 224 8.45 -15.99 7.95
C GLU A 224 8.64 -16.52 9.38
N ASP A 225 9.31 -17.67 9.51
CA ASP A 225 9.37 -18.46 10.75
C ASP A 225 10.28 -17.86 11.85
N LEU A 226 9.91 -18.12 13.11
CA LEU A 226 10.61 -17.67 14.31
C LEU A 226 11.86 -18.51 14.55
N SER A 227 13.03 -17.89 14.75
CA SER A 227 14.16 -18.63 15.32
C SER A 227 13.82 -19.06 16.75
N ILE A 228 13.85 -20.36 17.02
CA ILE A 228 13.65 -20.96 18.35
C ILE A 228 14.79 -20.57 19.32
N ASP A 229 15.91 -20.11 18.77
CA ASP A 229 17.00 -19.53 19.56
C ASP A 229 16.58 -18.14 20.02
N GLY A 230 16.33 -18.01 21.33
CA GLY A 230 15.89 -16.80 22.03
C GLY A 230 16.85 -15.60 21.98
N SER A 231 17.60 -15.42 20.90
CA SER A 231 18.55 -14.35 20.65
C SER A 231 18.16 -13.40 19.51
N SER A 232 16.98 -13.55 18.88
CA SER A 232 16.56 -12.65 17.81
C SER A 232 15.20 -11.98 18.05
N SER A 233 15.17 -10.64 17.98
CA SER A 233 13.96 -9.81 18.03
C SER A 233 13.19 -9.84 16.70
N ARG A 234 13.06 -10.99 16.06
CA ARG A 234 12.39 -11.10 14.75
C ARG A 234 10.88 -11.16 14.93
N THR A 235 10.20 -10.18 14.37
CA THR A 235 8.73 -10.11 14.35
C THR A 235 8.18 -11.13 13.35
N PHE A 236 7.18 -11.91 13.77
CA PHE A 236 6.44 -12.79 12.87
C PHE A 236 5.79 -11.95 11.76
N LYS A 237 6.02 -12.33 10.50
CA LYS A 237 5.50 -11.66 9.32
C LYS A 237 4.59 -12.56 8.53
N ILE A 238 3.48 -12.00 8.07
CA ILE A 238 2.52 -12.63 7.16
C ILE A 238 2.71 -12.01 5.77
N ARG A 239 2.77 -12.84 4.74
CA ARG A 239 2.95 -12.39 3.35
C ARG A 239 1.61 -12.35 2.65
N LEU A 240 1.14 -11.15 2.35
CA LEU A 240 -0.17 -10.95 1.73
C LEU A 240 0.00 -10.53 0.30
N VAL A 241 -0.66 -11.23 -0.63
CA VAL A 241 -0.75 -10.71 -1.99
C VAL A 241 -1.75 -9.54 -2.01
N PRO A 242 -1.54 -8.54 -2.87
CA PRO A 242 -2.41 -7.36 -2.92
C PRO A 242 -3.89 -7.67 -3.24
N GLU A 243 -4.18 -8.76 -3.95
CA GLU A 243 -5.55 -9.25 -4.15
C GLU A 243 -6.21 -9.73 -2.84
N GLU A 244 -5.44 -10.30 -1.90
CA GLU A 244 -5.97 -10.66 -0.59
C GLU A 244 -6.28 -9.41 0.23
N LEU A 245 -5.43 -8.38 0.16
CA LEU A 245 -5.69 -7.09 0.81
C LEU A 245 -6.94 -6.39 0.24
N ARG A 246 -7.16 -6.49 -1.08
CA ARG A 246 -8.39 -6.04 -1.74
C ARG A 246 -9.61 -6.81 -1.26
N CYS A 247 -9.57 -8.14 -1.26
CA CYS A 247 -10.69 -8.98 -0.86
C CYS A 247 -11.03 -8.84 0.63
N LEU A 248 -10.02 -8.78 1.50
CA LEU A 248 -10.20 -8.72 2.95
C LEU A 248 -10.62 -7.33 3.44
N PHE A 249 -10.03 -6.27 2.88
CA PHE A 249 -10.10 -4.93 3.46
C PHE A 249 -10.58 -3.85 2.49
N GLY A 250 -10.88 -4.20 1.23
CA GLY A 250 -11.30 -3.25 0.21
C GLY A 250 -10.18 -2.31 -0.24
N TYR A 251 -8.92 -2.60 0.07
CA TYR A 251 -7.79 -1.77 -0.32
C TYR A 251 -7.56 -1.83 -1.83
N GLU A 252 -7.35 -0.67 -2.43
CA GLU A 252 -7.03 -0.54 -3.85
C GLU A 252 -5.53 -0.40 -4.07
N PHE A 253 -5.08 -0.75 -5.27
CA PHE A 253 -3.68 -0.63 -5.68
C PHE A 253 -3.57 0.01 -7.06
N SER A 254 -2.43 0.66 -7.31
CA SER A 254 -2.11 1.45 -8.49
C SER A 254 -0.81 0.96 -9.12
N GLU A 255 -0.67 1.13 -10.44
CA GLU A 255 0.53 0.79 -11.20
C GLU A 255 1.68 1.77 -10.96
N GLY A 256 1.39 2.96 -10.42
CA GLY A 256 2.39 4.02 -10.25
C GLY A 256 1.81 5.43 -10.39
N GLY A 257 2.70 6.41 -10.55
CA GLY A 257 2.34 7.82 -10.72
C GLY A 257 3.55 8.75 -10.62
N SER A 258 3.33 10.06 -10.66
CA SER A 258 4.39 11.06 -10.49
C SER A 258 4.89 11.05 -9.05
N LEU A 259 6.21 10.99 -8.85
CA LEU A 259 6.82 11.00 -7.53
C LEU A 259 6.67 12.38 -6.89
N ALA A 260 5.79 12.50 -5.90
CA ALA A 260 5.56 13.74 -5.17
C ALA A 260 6.48 13.86 -3.95
N ALA A 261 6.76 12.74 -3.28
CA ALA A 261 7.59 12.77 -2.08
C ALA A 261 8.35 11.47 -1.79
N VAL A 262 9.50 11.64 -1.13
CA VAL A 262 10.27 10.57 -0.48
C VAL A 262 10.46 10.90 0.99
N VAL A 263 9.89 10.06 1.85
CA VAL A 263 9.88 10.24 3.30
C VAL A 263 10.67 9.12 3.96
N GLY A 264 11.82 9.46 4.52
CA GLY A 264 12.63 8.57 5.34
C GLY A 264 11.99 8.39 6.72
N VAL A 265 11.40 7.22 6.98
CA VAL A 265 10.73 6.93 8.24
C VAL A 265 11.66 6.24 9.24
N SER A 266 11.45 6.52 10.53
CA SER A 266 12.04 5.77 11.64
C SER A 266 11.10 5.77 12.84
N LEU A 267 11.26 4.83 13.77
CA LEU A 267 10.38 4.70 14.94
C LEU A 267 11.02 5.29 16.20
N SER A 268 10.24 6.04 16.97
CA SER A 268 10.57 6.48 18.32
C SER A 268 9.49 6.03 19.31
N ILE A 269 9.65 4.82 19.83
CA ILE A 269 8.65 4.12 20.66
C ILE A 269 8.32 4.90 21.95
N ASN A 270 9.29 5.68 22.46
CA ASN A 270 9.15 6.45 23.69
C ASN A 270 8.56 7.86 23.46
N SER A 271 8.53 8.36 22.23
CA SER A 271 7.97 9.68 21.94
C SER A 271 6.45 9.62 21.79
N ARG A 272 5.74 10.59 22.38
CA ARG A 272 4.29 10.73 22.17
C ARG A 272 3.97 11.32 20.81
N SER A 273 4.81 12.22 20.31
CA SER A 273 4.62 12.97 19.06
C SER A 273 5.64 12.56 18.00
N SER A 274 5.20 12.62 16.75
CA SER A 274 6.06 12.46 15.59
C SER A 274 6.73 13.79 15.25
N GLU A 275 7.92 13.72 14.67
CA GLU A 275 8.74 14.87 14.28
C GLU A 275 9.13 14.76 12.81
N LEU A 276 8.95 15.84 12.05
CA LEU A 276 9.29 15.91 10.63
C LEU A 276 10.41 16.93 10.42
N ARG A 277 11.45 16.54 9.68
CA ARG A 277 12.50 17.43 9.21
C ARG A 277 12.61 17.35 7.69
N GLU A 278 12.37 18.46 7.00
CA GLU A 278 12.61 18.55 5.57
C GLU A 278 14.11 18.48 5.24
N CYS A 279 14.47 17.85 4.14
CA CYS A 279 15.82 17.83 3.60
C CYS A 279 16.04 19.09 2.75
N GLU A 280 16.88 20.01 3.23
CA GLU A 280 17.03 21.35 2.64
C GLU A 280 17.93 21.37 1.41
N ASP A 281 19.05 20.63 1.43
CA ASP A 281 20.04 20.64 0.36
C ASP A 281 19.95 19.43 -0.57
N ALA A 282 20.42 19.60 -1.81
CA ALA A 282 20.39 18.56 -2.83
C ALA A 282 21.27 17.33 -2.49
N ALA A 283 22.33 17.52 -1.70
CA ALA A 283 23.21 16.42 -1.32
C ALA A 283 22.52 15.48 -0.33
N GLU A 284 21.79 16.01 0.66
CA GLU A 284 20.98 15.22 1.59
C GLU A 284 19.89 14.44 0.84
N LYS A 285 19.20 15.09 -0.11
CA LYS A 285 18.19 14.42 -0.95
C LYS A 285 18.81 13.28 -1.76
N THR A 286 19.93 13.55 -2.43
CA THR A 286 20.66 12.55 -3.22
C THR A 286 21.10 11.37 -2.36
N ASP A 287 21.64 11.64 -1.17
CA ASP A 287 22.08 10.63 -0.21
C ASP A 287 20.91 9.77 0.30
N LEU A 288 19.76 10.40 0.57
CA LEU A 288 18.54 9.71 0.99
C LEU A 288 18.10 8.66 -0.05
N PHE A 289 18.12 9.01 -1.33
CA PHE A 289 17.83 8.08 -2.42
C PHE A 289 18.93 7.02 -2.59
N ARG A 290 20.20 7.45 -2.69
CA ARG A 290 21.34 6.56 -2.95
C ARG A 290 21.47 5.46 -1.91
N ARG A 291 21.26 5.78 -0.62
CA ARG A 291 21.33 4.78 0.47
C ARG A 291 20.29 3.68 0.37
N HIS A 292 19.17 3.94 -0.30
CA HIS A 292 18.06 3.00 -0.42
C HIS A 292 17.92 2.46 -1.85
N ALA A 293 18.77 2.87 -2.78
CA ALA A 293 18.83 2.33 -4.12
C ALA A 293 19.33 0.87 -4.06
N ILE A 294 18.68 -0.01 -4.82
CA ILE A 294 19.05 -1.41 -4.92
C ILE A 294 19.90 -1.58 -6.18
N SER A 295 21.20 -1.83 -6.01
CA SER A 295 22.14 -2.07 -7.11
C SER A 295 22.17 -3.51 -7.58
N VAL A 296 22.05 -4.47 -6.65
CA VAL A 296 21.96 -5.91 -6.93
C VAL A 296 20.89 -6.50 -6.03
N ASP A 297 19.85 -7.05 -6.63
CA ASP A 297 18.74 -7.66 -5.89
C ASP A 297 19.00 -9.14 -5.64
N SER A 298 19.62 -9.47 -4.51
CA SER A 298 19.86 -10.86 -4.12
C SER A 298 18.59 -11.68 -3.96
N ASN A 299 17.44 -11.02 -3.75
CA ASN A 299 16.15 -11.70 -3.59
C ASN A 299 15.41 -11.89 -4.91
N HIS A 300 15.80 -11.19 -5.99
CA HIS A 300 15.28 -11.36 -7.36
C HIS A 300 16.46 -11.32 -8.36
N PRO A 301 17.25 -12.39 -8.46
CA PRO A 301 18.37 -12.43 -9.39
C PRO A 301 17.90 -12.34 -10.85
N ASP A 302 18.76 -11.90 -11.75
CA ASP A 302 18.51 -11.94 -13.21
C ASP A 302 18.69 -13.36 -13.76
N TRP A 303 17.84 -14.28 -13.29
CA TRP A 303 17.87 -15.69 -13.70
C TRP A 303 17.48 -15.86 -15.17
N LEU A 304 16.63 -14.97 -15.70
CA LEU A 304 16.25 -14.91 -17.11
C LEU A 304 17.37 -14.39 -18.03
N GLY A 305 18.41 -13.75 -17.48
CA GLY A 305 19.51 -13.18 -18.25
C GLY A 305 19.15 -11.92 -19.05
N LEU A 306 18.03 -11.26 -18.74
CA LEU A 306 17.55 -10.12 -19.51
C LEU A 306 18.47 -8.90 -19.38
N SER A 307 19.15 -8.77 -18.23
CA SER A 307 20.01 -7.63 -17.89
C SER A 307 21.50 -7.99 -17.92
N SER A 308 21.85 -9.23 -18.28
CA SER A 308 23.22 -9.75 -18.17
C SER A 308 23.68 -10.60 -19.36
N HIS A 309 22.77 -11.25 -20.09
CA HIS A 309 23.11 -12.13 -21.20
C HIS A 309 23.43 -11.33 -22.48
N PRO A 310 24.60 -11.48 -23.11
CA PRO A 310 25.05 -10.64 -24.25
C PRO A 310 24.10 -10.57 -25.45
N GLY A 311 23.31 -11.63 -25.68
CA GLY A 311 22.31 -11.67 -26.74
C GLY A 311 21.01 -10.92 -26.43
N SER A 312 20.83 -10.44 -25.19
CA SER A 312 19.62 -9.73 -24.78
C SER A 312 19.47 -8.40 -25.53
N PRO A 313 18.33 -8.13 -26.18
CA PRO A 313 18.07 -6.83 -26.80
C PRO A 313 17.96 -5.69 -25.77
N LEU A 314 17.82 -6.02 -24.47
CA LEU A 314 17.83 -5.06 -23.37
C LEU A 314 19.26 -4.76 -22.87
N LEU A 315 20.30 -5.31 -23.50
CA LEU A 315 21.68 -4.88 -23.27
C LEU A 315 22.09 -3.91 -24.39
N THR A 316 22.27 -2.64 -24.06
CA THR A 316 22.89 -1.64 -24.94
C THR A 316 24.20 -1.13 -24.34
N GLU A 317 25.15 -0.69 -25.17
CA GLU A 317 26.44 -0.11 -24.70
C GLU A 317 26.25 1.13 -23.80
N GLU A 318 25.08 1.78 -23.87
CA GLU A 318 24.72 2.95 -23.05
C GLU A 318 24.07 2.59 -21.70
N ALA A 319 23.85 1.31 -21.39
CA ALA A 319 23.28 0.83 -20.11
C ALA A 319 24.23 0.99 -18.89
N GLY A 320 25.20 1.92 -18.95
CA GLY A 320 26.09 2.33 -17.87
C GLY A 320 25.46 3.29 -16.85
N GLY A 321 24.13 3.29 -16.71
CA GLY A 321 23.38 4.37 -16.07
C GLY A 321 22.99 4.18 -14.59
N SER A 322 23.37 3.11 -13.89
CA SER A 322 23.02 3.01 -12.44
C SER A 322 23.85 3.96 -11.57
N ALA A 323 24.98 4.46 -12.07
CA ALA A 323 25.92 5.25 -11.27
C ALA A 323 25.47 6.70 -11.03
N ASN A 324 24.62 7.26 -11.90
CA ASN A 324 24.27 8.68 -11.93
C ASN A 324 22.76 9.00 -11.90
N PHE A 325 21.87 8.02 -11.73
CA PHE A 325 20.42 8.29 -11.68
C PHE A 325 20.02 9.36 -10.65
N ALA A 326 20.63 9.33 -9.46
CA ALA A 326 20.36 10.31 -8.42
C ALA A 326 20.91 11.72 -8.78
N SER A 327 21.90 11.84 -9.66
CA SER A 327 22.37 13.16 -10.14
C SER A 327 21.51 13.74 -11.26
N ASP A 328 20.77 12.91 -11.99
CA ASP A 328 19.92 13.35 -13.11
C ASP A 328 18.47 13.64 -12.67
N MET A 329 18.10 13.25 -11.44
CA MET A 329 16.78 13.51 -10.86
C MET A 329 16.58 14.99 -10.50
N ASP A 330 15.49 15.57 -11.00
CA ASP A 330 15.06 16.92 -10.62
C ASP A 330 14.39 16.94 -9.23
N PHE A 331 15.22 17.02 -8.18
CA PHE A 331 14.78 17.10 -6.78
C PHE A 331 14.03 18.40 -6.42
N THR A 332 13.93 19.38 -7.33
CA THR A 332 13.10 20.56 -7.08
C THR A 332 11.61 20.22 -7.10
N LYS A 333 11.23 19.11 -7.76
CA LYS A 333 9.85 18.63 -7.88
C LYS A 333 9.45 17.60 -6.84
N VAL A 334 10.40 17.08 -6.06
CA VAL A 334 10.18 16.00 -5.09
C VAL A 334 10.40 16.52 -3.67
N PHE A 335 9.36 16.43 -2.84
CA PHE A 335 9.48 16.71 -1.42
C PHE A 335 10.26 15.60 -0.72
N CYS A 336 11.32 15.95 0.00
CA CYS A 336 12.15 14.97 0.70
C CYS A 336 12.22 15.31 2.18
N ALA A 337 11.94 14.36 3.05
CA ALA A 337 11.96 14.59 4.49
C ALA A 337 12.33 13.35 5.28
N ARG A 338 12.73 13.56 6.54
CA ARG A 338 12.87 12.51 7.56
C ARG A 338 11.73 12.65 8.57
N LEU A 339 11.03 11.56 8.82
CA LEU A 339 9.89 11.48 9.73
C LEU A 339 10.19 10.47 10.84
N VAL A 340 10.36 10.99 12.06
CA VAL A 340 10.49 10.18 13.27
C VAL A 340 9.09 9.97 13.83
N LEU A 341 8.62 8.72 13.84
CA LEU A 341 7.26 8.35 14.18
C LEU A 341 7.12 8.07 15.69
N GLY A 342 6.28 8.86 16.36
CA GLY A 342 5.87 8.68 17.75
C GLY A 342 4.60 7.82 17.89
N ARG A 343 3.88 7.98 19.01
CA ARG A 343 2.61 7.26 19.23
C ARG A 343 1.47 7.72 18.32
N ASP A 344 1.51 8.96 17.83
CA ASP A 344 0.56 9.53 16.87
C ASP A 344 0.85 9.18 15.40
N ARG A 345 1.79 8.26 15.15
CA ARG A 345 2.29 7.86 13.81
C ARG A 345 1.23 7.70 12.74
N ASN A 346 0.13 7.01 13.04
CA ASN A 346 -0.89 6.69 12.04
C ASN A 346 -1.61 7.95 11.57
N ASP A 347 -2.02 8.81 12.50
CA ASP A 347 -2.75 10.02 12.14
C ASP A 347 -1.82 11.01 11.39
N VAL A 348 -0.54 11.08 11.78
CA VAL A 348 0.48 11.92 11.11
C VAL A 348 0.82 11.40 9.71
N LEU A 349 1.05 10.09 9.54
CA LEU A 349 1.32 9.50 8.21
C LEU A 349 0.18 9.74 7.23
N ARG A 350 -1.06 9.56 7.70
CA ARG A 350 -2.26 9.79 6.89
C ARG A 350 -2.43 11.28 6.55
N GLY A 351 -2.22 12.17 7.52
CA GLY A 351 -2.29 13.62 7.31
C GLY A 351 -1.22 14.12 6.35
N LEU A 352 0.02 13.68 6.53
CA LEU A 352 1.13 14.02 5.65
C LEU A 352 0.86 13.53 4.22
N THR A 353 0.43 12.28 4.07
CA THR A 353 0.07 11.70 2.76
C THR A 353 -1.07 12.49 2.10
N HIS A 354 -2.12 12.85 2.85
CA HIS A 354 -3.21 13.68 2.34
C HIS A 354 -2.68 14.98 1.75
N ARG A 355 -1.87 15.72 2.51
CA ARG A 355 -1.34 17.04 2.11
C ARG A 355 -0.36 16.95 0.94
N LEU A 356 0.45 15.90 0.88
CA LEU A 356 1.39 15.67 -0.22
C LEU A 356 0.70 15.27 -1.53
N THR A 357 -0.51 14.72 -1.44
CA THR A 357 -1.27 14.19 -2.59
C THR A 357 -2.53 15.01 -2.93
N GLU A 358 -2.78 16.11 -2.23
CA GLU A 358 -3.90 17.02 -2.48
C GLU A 358 -3.81 17.66 -3.88
N GLU A 359 -4.94 17.90 -4.54
CA GLU A 359 -5.01 18.57 -5.84
C GLU A 359 -4.80 20.09 -5.65
N GLY A 360 -3.74 20.64 -6.24
CA GLY A 360 -3.31 22.04 -6.09
C GLY A 360 -1.91 22.28 -6.64
N ASP A 361 -1.68 23.49 -7.19
CA ASP A 361 -0.64 23.89 -8.16
C ASP A 361 0.80 23.44 -7.88
N GLY A 362 1.54 23.33 -8.99
CA GLY A 362 2.83 22.69 -9.12
C GLY A 362 3.97 23.17 -8.21
N ALA A 363 5.13 22.58 -8.44
CA ALA A 363 6.37 22.72 -7.70
C ALA A 363 7.01 24.14 -7.62
N GLY A 364 6.23 25.22 -7.58
CA GLY A 364 6.70 26.58 -7.31
C GLY A 364 6.19 27.08 -5.97
N GLU A 365 7.12 27.42 -5.09
CA GLU A 365 6.94 27.97 -3.73
C GLU A 365 6.69 26.98 -2.58
N LYS A 366 7.19 27.39 -1.41
CA LYS A 366 6.99 26.87 -0.04
C LYS A 366 8.17 26.08 0.52
N SER A 367 9.22 26.79 0.93
CA SER A 367 10.19 26.33 1.95
C SER A 367 9.58 26.29 3.38
N THR A 368 8.26 26.10 3.48
CA THR A 368 7.44 26.20 4.70
C THR A 368 6.19 25.29 4.61
N ARG A 369 6.25 24.16 3.90
CA ARG A 369 5.03 23.34 3.65
C ARG A 369 4.46 22.69 4.91
N PHE A 370 5.29 22.38 5.89
CA PHE A 370 4.89 21.71 7.12
C PHE A 370 5.59 22.34 8.31
N SER A 371 4.92 23.30 8.97
CA SER A 371 5.29 23.77 10.31
C SER A 371 4.61 22.92 11.37
N GLU A 372 5.10 22.95 12.61
CA GLU A 372 4.31 22.42 13.71
C GLU A 372 2.98 23.19 13.86
N PRO A 373 1.89 22.50 14.21
CA PRO A 373 1.78 21.04 14.41
C PRO A 373 1.64 20.28 13.09
N LEU A 374 2.16 19.04 13.05
CA LEU A 374 2.09 18.19 11.86
C LEU A 374 0.65 17.85 11.47
N PRO A 375 0.37 17.69 10.16
CA PRO A 375 -0.96 17.36 9.67
C PRO A 375 -1.42 16.00 10.20
N ARG A 376 -2.64 15.97 10.70
CA ARG A 376 -3.32 14.75 11.16
C ARG A 376 -4.58 14.51 10.34
N TYR A 377 -4.90 13.25 10.11
CA TYR A 377 -6.08 12.86 9.36
C TYR A 377 -6.99 11.94 10.18
N HIS A 378 -8.28 12.26 10.18
CA HIS A 378 -9.33 11.42 10.76
C HIS A 378 -10.43 11.14 9.73
N PHE A 379 -10.88 9.89 9.73
CA PHE A 379 -12.05 9.44 9.00
C PHE A 379 -13.01 8.76 9.97
N GLY A 380 -14.30 9.08 9.82
CA GLY A 380 -15.38 8.45 10.57
C GLY A 380 -16.67 8.31 9.76
N VAL A 381 -17.61 7.53 10.30
CA VAL A 381 -18.99 7.42 9.81
C VAL A 381 -19.91 7.99 10.88
N TYR A 382 -20.86 8.81 10.46
CA TYR A 382 -21.65 9.63 11.39
C TYR A 382 -23.13 9.60 11.06
N ALA A 383 -23.98 9.64 12.09
CA ALA A 383 -25.41 9.73 11.90
C ALA A 383 -25.89 11.16 12.04
N LYS A 384 -26.82 11.50 11.15
CA LYS A 384 -27.55 12.75 11.13
C LYS A 384 -29.00 12.45 11.46
N ILE A 385 -29.36 12.69 12.71
CA ILE A 385 -30.66 12.31 13.27
C ILE A 385 -31.45 13.59 13.57
N ARG A 386 -32.70 13.64 13.10
CA ARG A 386 -33.59 14.79 13.28
C ARG A 386 -34.95 14.38 13.87
N ARG A 387 -35.50 15.27 14.69
CA ARG A 387 -36.87 15.23 15.19
C ARG A 387 -37.49 16.62 15.12
N GLY A 388 -38.19 16.89 14.02
CA GLY A 388 -38.71 18.24 13.76
C GLY A 388 -37.58 19.26 13.62
N ARG A 389 -37.50 20.22 14.56
CA ARG A 389 -36.43 21.23 14.61
C ARG A 389 -35.22 20.80 15.45
N GLU A 390 -35.35 19.72 16.19
CA GLU A 390 -34.29 19.22 17.06
C GLU A 390 -33.39 18.24 16.31
N VAL A 391 -32.12 18.25 16.65
CA VAL A 391 -31.11 17.29 16.18
C VAL A 391 -30.52 16.57 17.37
N LEU A 392 -30.12 15.31 17.19
CA LEU A 392 -29.45 14.53 18.23
C LEU A 392 -27.94 14.69 18.08
N LEU A 393 -27.27 15.14 19.14
CA LEU A 393 -25.82 15.33 19.18
C LEU A 393 -25.22 14.64 20.41
N VAL A 394 -23.95 14.29 20.33
CA VAL A 394 -23.16 13.72 21.42
C VAL A 394 -22.10 14.70 21.88
N ARG A 395 -21.74 14.68 23.17
CA ARG A 395 -20.70 15.56 23.72
C ARG A 395 -19.33 14.88 23.66
N LYS A 396 -18.38 15.39 22.85
CA LYS A 396 -17.04 14.78 22.77
C LYS A 396 -16.24 14.99 24.06
N THR A 397 -15.59 13.93 24.54
CA THR A 397 -14.72 14.00 25.74
C THR A 397 -13.24 14.21 25.40
N ARG A 398 -12.85 13.95 24.15
CA ARG A 398 -11.45 13.97 23.70
C ARG A 398 -11.28 14.50 22.27
N GLY A 399 -10.03 14.69 21.86
CA GLY A 399 -9.66 15.11 20.52
C GLY A 399 -9.83 16.62 20.28
N PRO A 400 -9.74 17.10 19.03
CA PRO A 400 -9.80 18.52 18.70
C PRO A 400 -11.15 19.17 19.02
N TYR A 401 -12.19 18.37 19.25
CA TYR A 401 -13.54 18.83 19.57
C TYR A 401 -13.94 18.60 21.02
N ALA A 402 -12.99 18.29 21.92
CA ALA A 402 -13.30 18.03 23.33
C ALA A 402 -14.15 19.17 23.93
N GLY A 403 -15.28 18.80 24.55
CA GLY A 403 -16.26 19.71 25.14
C GLY A 403 -17.37 20.19 24.18
N LEU A 404 -17.21 20.02 22.87
CA LEU A 404 -18.19 20.42 21.86
C LEU A 404 -19.21 19.31 21.58
N LEU A 405 -20.35 19.71 21.03
CA LEU A 405 -21.37 18.81 20.49
C LEU A 405 -21.03 18.37 19.08
N ASP A 406 -21.13 17.08 18.81
CA ASP A 406 -20.80 16.46 17.52
C ASP A 406 -21.87 15.47 17.08
N LEU A 407 -21.75 14.99 15.84
CA LEU A 407 -22.59 13.89 15.35
C LEU A 407 -22.25 12.59 16.10
N PRO A 408 -23.25 11.76 16.47
CA PRO A 408 -22.98 10.40 16.93
C PRO A 408 -22.33 9.57 15.82
N GLY A 409 -21.35 8.75 16.19
CA GLY A 409 -20.54 7.99 15.25
C GLY A 409 -19.04 8.03 15.55
N GLY A 410 -18.30 7.27 14.76
CA GLY A 410 -16.89 7.01 15.04
C GLY A 410 -16.14 6.42 13.85
N ARG A 411 -14.90 5.98 14.12
CA ARG A 411 -14.02 5.40 13.11
C ARG A 411 -14.47 3.96 12.84
N PRO A 412 -14.69 3.56 11.56
CA PRO A 412 -14.91 2.15 11.24
C PRO A 412 -13.77 1.27 11.72
N GLU A 413 -14.10 0.10 12.22
CA GLU A 413 -13.10 -0.93 12.48
C GLU A 413 -12.60 -1.53 11.15
N PRO A 414 -11.39 -2.08 11.11
CA PRO A 414 -10.89 -2.67 9.88
C PRO A 414 -11.75 -3.85 9.40
N GLY A 415 -12.06 -3.87 8.10
CA GLY A 415 -12.97 -4.85 7.47
C GLY A 415 -14.46 -4.61 7.77
N GLU A 416 -14.80 -3.63 8.60
CA GLU A 416 -16.18 -3.22 8.88
C GLU A 416 -16.74 -2.40 7.71
N SER A 417 -17.97 -2.68 7.28
CA SER A 417 -18.63 -1.81 6.30
C SER A 417 -19.04 -0.50 6.96
N ARG A 418 -19.16 0.60 6.19
CA ARG A 418 -19.66 1.89 6.71
C ARG A 418 -21.03 1.77 7.41
N ILE A 419 -21.86 0.80 6.98
CA ILE A 419 -23.18 0.54 7.55
C ILE A 419 -23.05 -0.16 8.91
N ASP A 420 -22.18 -1.15 9.00
CA ASP A 420 -21.98 -1.92 10.24
C ASP A 420 -21.31 -1.04 11.30
N ALA A 421 -20.30 -0.26 10.90
CA ALA A 421 -19.64 0.74 11.74
C ALA A 421 -20.63 1.73 12.33
N LEU A 422 -21.48 2.31 11.48
CA LEU A 422 -22.46 3.28 11.97
C LEU A 422 -23.46 2.64 12.93
N ARG A 423 -23.91 1.40 12.68
CA ARG A 423 -24.82 0.70 13.60
C ARG A 423 -24.18 0.38 14.93
N ARG A 424 -22.91 -0.08 14.93
CA ARG A 424 -22.16 -0.36 16.15
C ARG A 424 -22.02 0.90 17.00
N GLU A 425 -21.55 1.99 16.40
CA GLU A 425 -21.38 3.28 17.11
C GLU A 425 -22.71 3.80 17.67
N LEU A 426 -23.82 3.70 16.93
CA LEU A 426 -25.13 4.12 17.43
C LEU A 426 -25.66 3.23 18.56
N ALA A 427 -25.35 1.94 18.54
CA ALA A 427 -25.67 1.04 19.64
C ALA A 427 -24.83 1.37 20.89
N GLU A 428 -23.55 1.67 20.73
CA GLU A 428 -22.61 1.98 21.82
C GLU A 428 -22.87 3.37 22.43
N GLU A 429 -23.05 4.40 21.62
CA GLU A 429 -23.20 5.79 22.10
C GLU A 429 -24.63 6.16 22.50
N LEU A 430 -25.64 5.54 21.88
CA LEU A 430 -27.04 5.93 22.05
C LEU A 430 -27.94 4.80 22.57
N GLY A 431 -27.45 3.56 22.64
CA GLY A 431 -28.28 2.38 22.91
C GLY A 431 -29.27 2.06 21.78
N ALA A 432 -29.05 2.58 20.57
CA ALA A 432 -29.99 2.46 19.45
C ALA A 432 -29.80 1.15 18.67
N SER A 433 -30.68 0.17 18.89
CA SER A 433 -30.58 -1.15 18.24
C SER A 433 -31.29 -1.26 16.88
N ARG A 434 -32.30 -0.43 16.62
CA ARG A 434 -33.07 -0.43 15.36
C ARG A 434 -33.12 0.95 14.74
N VAL A 435 -32.47 1.07 13.59
CA VAL A 435 -32.37 2.32 12.83
C VAL A 435 -32.63 2.06 11.36
N SER A 436 -33.25 3.03 10.69
CA SER A 436 -33.33 3.10 9.24
C SER A 436 -32.19 3.99 8.74
N LEU A 437 -31.42 3.52 7.77
CA LEU A 437 -30.29 4.24 7.19
C LEU A 437 -30.67 4.78 5.82
N GLY A 438 -30.51 6.08 5.64
CA GLY A 438 -30.72 6.77 4.38
C GLY A 438 -29.44 6.88 3.55
N GLU A 439 -29.35 7.97 2.78
CA GLU A 439 -28.20 8.27 1.94
C GLU A 439 -26.99 8.68 2.78
N PHE A 440 -25.81 8.21 2.39
CA PHE A 440 -24.53 8.66 2.92
C PHE A 440 -23.98 9.79 2.05
N VAL A 441 -23.66 10.91 2.69
CA VAL A 441 -23.00 12.05 2.05
C VAL A 441 -21.62 12.22 2.65
N ARG A 442 -20.60 12.26 1.80
CA ARG A 442 -19.23 12.52 2.24
C ARG A 442 -19.02 14.01 2.49
N LEU A 443 -18.51 14.35 3.68
CA LEU A 443 -18.12 15.70 4.06
C LEU A 443 -16.62 15.69 4.41
N GLY A 444 -15.91 16.71 3.97
CA GLY A 444 -14.51 16.94 4.32
C GLY A 444 -14.32 18.37 4.79
N LEU A 445 -13.46 18.56 5.80
CA LEU A 445 -13.07 19.87 6.29
C LEU A 445 -11.63 19.87 6.81
N HIS A 446 -10.99 21.02 6.71
CA HIS A 446 -9.71 21.29 7.34
C HIS A 446 -9.95 22.15 8.58
N VAL A 447 -9.49 21.67 9.74
CA VAL A 447 -9.61 22.34 11.02
C VAL A 447 -8.24 22.88 11.41
N THR A 448 -8.19 24.19 11.65
CA THR A 448 -6.94 24.90 11.96
C THR A 448 -6.81 25.29 13.44
N SER A 449 -7.84 25.06 14.26
CA SER A 449 -7.80 25.31 15.71
C SER A 449 -8.65 24.30 16.47
N ASP A 450 -8.16 23.84 17.63
CA ASP A 450 -8.94 22.99 18.55
C ASP A 450 -9.98 23.79 19.34
N SER A 451 -10.81 23.08 20.13
CA SER A 451 -11.83 23.70 20.99
C SER A 451 -11.28 24.67 22.05
N GLY A 452 -9.99 24.57 22.39
CA GLY A 452 -9.28 25.48 23.28
C GLY A 452 -8.61 26.66 22.58
N GLY A 453 -8.75 26.78 21.25
CA GLY A 453 -8.15 27.83 20.43
C GLY A 453 -6.68 27.61 20.08
N ARG A 454 -6.11 26.42 20.34
CA ARG A 454 -4.73 26.11 19.94
C ARG A 454 -4.69 25.78 18.46
N ALA A 455 -3.66 26.26 17.76
CA ALA A 455 -3.46 25.93 16.36
C ALA A 455 -3.26 24.42 16.16
N ILE A 456 -3.94 23.85 15.17
CA ILE A 456 -3.82 22.45 14.74
C ILE A 456 -3.79 22.37 13.21
N ASP A 457 -3.31 21.27 12.65
CA ASP A 457 -3.48 20.91 11.24
C ASP A 457 -4.22 19.57 11.21
N PHE A 458 -5.55 19.62 11.08
CA PHE A 458 -6.41 18.44 11.23
C PHE A 458 -7.40 18.34 10.07
N VAL A 459 -7.19 17.36 9.21
CA VAL A 459 -8.13 16.99 8.15
C VAL A 459 -9.13 16.00 8.72
N HIS A 460 -10.41 16.37 8.65
CA HIS A 460 -11.50 15.52 9.09
C HIS A 460 -12.40 15.22 7.89
N GLU A 461 -12.45 13.95 7.50
CA GLU A 461 -13.43 13.43 6.56
C GLU A 461 -14.47 12.57 7.27
N GLY A 462 -15.72 12.66 6.85
CA GLY A 462 -16.81 11.88 7.40
C GLY A 462 -17.79 11.43 6.32
N GLU A 463 -18.28 10.19 6.42
CA GLU A 463 -19.49 9.79 5.70
C GLU A 463 -20.69 9.95 6.62
N VAL A 464 -21.55 10.91 6.29
CA VAL A 464 -22.71 11.30 7.11
C VAL A 464 -23.98 10.70 6.53
N CYS A 465 -24.67 9.87 7.30
CA CYS A 465 -25.90 9.21 6.91
C CYS A 465 -27.12 9.89 7.56
N GLU A 466 -28.18 10.16 6.80
CA GLU A 466 -29.48 10.48 7.41
C GLU A 466 -30.05 9.23 8.09
N VAL A 467 -30.42 9.33 9.36
CA VAL A 467 -30.85 8.18 10.18
C VAL A 467 -32.17 8.46 10.86
N ASP A 468 -33.12 7.53 10.69
CA ASP A 468 -34.36 7.50 11.47
C ASP A 468 -34.26 6.46 12.59
N LEU A 469 -34.49 6.90 13.82
CA LEU A 469 -34.57 6.01 14.99
C LEU A 469 -35.93 5.30 15.00
N LEU A 470 -35.92 3.97 15.04
CA LEU A 470 -37.15 3.16 15.06
C LEU A 470 -37.56 2.73 16.47
N ASP A 471 -36.63 2.78 17.42
CA ASP A 471 -36.87 2.54 18.85
C ASP A 471 -36.56 3.82 19.66
N ASN A 472 -37.06 3.88 20.89
CA ASN A 472 -36.67 4.92 21.84
C ASN A 472 -35.23 4.71 22.28
N LEU A 473 -34.50 5.81 22.45
CA LEU A 473 -33.16 5.81 23.04
C LEU A 473 -33.26 5.31 24.49
N VAL A 474 -32.32 4.47 24.89
CA VAL A 474 -32.24 3.96 26.26
C VAL A 474 -31.36 4.93 27.05
N ILE A 475 -31.89 5.46 28.15
CA ILE A 475 -31.11 6.21 29.13
C ILE A 475 -30.38 5.17 29.98
N ASP A 476 -29.31 4.61 29.45
CA ASP A 476 -28.27 4.05 30.32
C ASP A 476 -27.19 5.11 30.48
N GLU A 477 -26.53 5.11 31.64
CA GLU A 477 -25.23 5.75 31.84
C GLU A 477 -24.19 5.04 30.95
N LEU A 478 -24.39 5.05 29.64
CA LEU A 478 -23.44 4.54 28.66
C LEU A 478 -22.27 5.51 28.65
N GLU A 479 -21.30 5.26 29.52
CA GLU A 479 -19.95 5.77 29.39
C GLU A 479 -19.32 5.10 28.16
N SER A 480 -19.63 5.61 26.97
CA SER A 480 -18.68 5.48 25.86
C SER A 480 -17.40 6.19 26.28
N SER A 481 -16.22 5.60 26.01
CA SER A 481 -14.94 6.22 26.37
C SER A 481 -14.75 7.60 25.72
N ASP A 482 -15.55 7.92 24.70
CA ASP A 482 -15.32 9.00 23.76
C ASP A 482 -16.41 10.09 23.78
N THR A 483 -17.53 9.82 24.42
CA THR A 483 -18.67 10.74 24.53
C THR A 483 -19.26 10.78 25.94
N ALA A 484 -19.70 11.97 26.35
CA ALA A 484 -20.34 12.21 27.64
C ALA A 484 -21.86 12.33 27.44
N GLY A 485 -22.46 11.28 26.87
CA GLY A 485 -23.89 11.19 26.59
C GLY A 485 -24.35 11.99 25.36
N TRP A 486 -25.68 11.98 25.17
CA TRP A 486 -26.38 12.60 24.03
C TRP A 486 -27.44 13.60 24.49
N GLU A 487 -27.75 14.57 23.64
CA GLU A 487 -28.81 15.55 23.86
C GLU A 487 -29.56 15.92 22.57
N TRP A 488 -30.88 16.15 22.69
CA TRP A 488 -31.69 16.76 21.64
C TRP A 488 -31.56 18.27 21.72
N VAL A 489 -31.19 18.91 20.61
CA VAL A 489 -30.96 20.35 20.61
C VAL A 489 -31.65 21.03 19.43
N ASP A 490 -32.33 22.14 19.68
CA ASP A 490 -32.90 22.96 18.60
C ASP A 490 -31.76 23.64 17.85
N ILE A 491 -31.51 23.18 16.63
CA ILE A 491 -30.40 23.62 15.77
C ILE A 491 -30.40 25.14 15.49
N THR A 492 -31.55 25.79 15.64
CA THR A 492 -31.67 27.24 15.43
C THR A 492 -31.30 28.07 16.67
N SER A 493 -31.17 27.42 17.82
CA SER A 493 -30.86 28.06 19.11
C SER A 493 -29.42 27.78 19.59
N VAL A 494 -28.80 26.69 19.13
CA VAL A 494 -27.43 26.33 19.51
C VAL A 494 -26.40 27.29 18.90
N PRO A 495 -25.54 27.92 19.71
CA PRO A 495 -24.42 28.69 19.19
C PRO A 495 -23.51 27.79 18.36
N LYS A 496 -23.14 28.20 17.14
CA LYS A 496 -22.23 27.42 16.26
C LYS A 496 -20.95 27.01 16.98
N GLN A 497 -20.41 27.86 17.84
CA GLN A 497 -19.20 27.63 18.62
C GLN A 497 -19.32 26.49 19.64
N ALA A 498 -20.54 26.09 20.01
CA ALA A 498 -20.78 24.94 20.88
C ALA A 498 -20.78 23.60 20.10
N MET A 499 -20.73 23.64 18.77
CA MET A 499 -20.73 22.46 17.90
C MET A 499 -19.37 22.25 17.24
N SER A 500 -19.02 20.98 16.99
CA SER A 500 -17.88 20.60 16.17
C SER A 500 -18.00 21.19 14.77
N ALA A 501 -16.87 21.37 14.09
CA ALA A 501 -16.89 21.86 12.71
C ALA A 501 -17.57 20.87 11.75
N LEU A 502 -17.53 19.56 12.05
CA LEU A 502 -18.25 18.53 11.28
C LEU A 502 -19.78 18.65 11.46
N ALA A 503 -20.26 18.77 12.70
CA ALA A 503 -21.68 18.92 12.99
C ALA A 503 -22.24 20.22 12.41
N GLN A 504 -21.49 21.32 12.51
CA GLN A 504 -21.82 22.58 11.83
C GLN A 504 -21.95 22.37 10.31
N ARG A 505 -21.01 21.67 9.69
CA ARG A 505 -21.04 21.40 8.24
C ARG A 505 -22.22 20.52 7.83
N ALA A 506 -22.62 19.58 8.67
CA ALA A 506 -23.72 18.66 8.39
C ALA A 506 -25.11 19.30 8.52
N PHE A 507 -25.29 20.24 9.47
CA PHE A 507 -26.60 20.79 9.82
C PHE A 507 -26.81 22.27 9.49
N CYS A 508 -25.76 23.07 9.32
CA CYS A 508 -25.85 24.53 9.15
C CYS A 508 -25.57 25.01 7.71
N SER A 509 -25.79 24.15 6.71
CA SER A 509 -25.58 24.45 5.28
C SER A 509 -26.65 25.36 4.68
#